data_AF-A0AAD4KXG9-F1
#
_entry.id   AF-A0AAD4KXG9-F1
#
_cell.length_a   1.000
_cell.length_b   1.000
_cell.length_c   1.000
_cell.angle_alpha   90.00
_cell.angle_beta   90.00
_cell.angle_gamma   90.00
#
_symmetry.space_group_name_H-M   'P 1'
#
loop_
_entity.id
_entity.type
_entity.pdbx_description
1 polymer ?
#
loop_
_entity_poly.entity_id
_entity_poly.type
_entity_poly.pdbx_seq_one_letter_code
_entity_poly.pdbx_strand_id
1 'polypeptide(L)'
;MMGEKSKPCSFNVLNVGTLLFMLYIVGSTPRFMVISLTLISWLQTKWLEYTSFLEKRRSARLAAAADEVRIQRRKQIADITESIGDNVISLLDKSVRDRELEIENREKALQALQKRLEEREQKVKAAEDRIRKIKLEKVEFKAQNPLGVFGSKVTSDSTPGFGPTSRSSGLDYKPAFGLTSGFGSAAPSLITFTLPSDLLEYAKDLNSDFTCVGVTKKGARCRQNFISSAHKSYAADRIAKMKSSDPGDTFELNALRELADWMLCPRWHRDTLPQGGTIAKRWYNELRDAREKLKSQTQKHANPWTSVNTPSSAITSSSTSSSVGVPSVFSSKSTGTASSVASVQSVSTSYTGSSHHFMSTQGATAAAPETLFKDPAARNLTPLFQAMAQQ
;
A
#
# COMPACT_ATOMS: atom_id res chain seq x y z
N MET A 1 33.96 8.71 -42.90
CA MET A 1 33.32 7.81 -43.89
C MET A 1 34.35 7.50 -44.97
N MET A 2 35.13 6.43 -44.79
CA MET A 2 36.00 5.89 -45.85
C MET A 2 35.35 4.60 -46.35
N GLY A 3 35.01 4.56 -47.64
CA GLY A 3 34.35 3.43 -48.27
C GLY A 3 35.32 2.29 -48.52
N GLU A 4 35.13 1.17 -47.83
CA GLU A 4 35.81 -0.08 -48.15
C GLU A 4 35.25 -0.66 -49.46
N LYS A 5 36.09 -0.67 -50.49
CA LYS A 5 35.81 -1.30 -51.79
C LYS A 5 35.82 -2.82 -51.61
N SER A 6 34.65 -3.42 -51.53
CA SER A 6 34.46 -4.87 -51.56
C SER A 6 34.96 -5.45 -52.89
N LYS A 7 36.05 -6.22 -52.86
CA LYS A 7 36.53 -6.97 -54.03
C LYS A 7 35.58 -8.13 -54.35
N PRO A 8 35.22 -8.36 -55.62
CA PRO A 8 34.32 -9.44 -56.01
C PRO A 8 34.97 -10.82 -55.80
N CYS A 9 34.34 -11.66 -54.99
CA CYS A 9 34.71 -13.06 -54.72
C CYS A 9 34.30 -14.01 -55.85
N SER A 10 34.62 -13.70 -57.12
CA SER A 10 34.15 -14.48 -58.26
C SER A 10 35.13 -15.54 -58.80
N PHE A 11 36.29 -15.78 -58.15
CA PHE A 11 37.37 -16.58 -58.78
C PHE A 11 37.62 -18.00 -58.25
N ASN A 12 36.87 -18.51 -57.26
CA ASN A 12 37.22 -19.81 -56.62
C ASN A 12 36.36 -21.02 -57.02
N VAL A 13 35.25 -20.85 -57.75
CA VAL A 13 34.33 -21.97 -58.04
C VAL A 13 34.82 -22.81 -59.24
N LEU A 14 35.55 -22.21 -60.19
CA LEU A 14 35.95 -22.92 -61.42
C LEU A 14 37.10 -23.92 -61.24
N ASN A 15 37.86 -23.86 -60.14
CA ASN A 15 39.05 -24.69 -59.95
C ASN A 15 38.78 -26.02 -59.23
N VAL A 16 37.70 -26.10 -58.44
CA VAL A 16 37.40 -27.32 -57.66
C VAL A 16 36.92 -28.45 -58.56
N GLY A 17 36.09 -28.15 -59.57
CA GLY A 17 35.58 -29.16 -60.51
C GLY A 17 36.69 -29.81 -61.34
N THR A 18 37.61 -29.01 -61.89
CA THR A 18 38.75 -29.50 -62.68
C THR A 18 39.72 -30.34 -61.84
N LEU A 19 39.94 -29.96 -60.58
CA LEU A 19 40.81 -30.69 -59.65
C LEU A 19 40.18 -32.02 -59.22
N LEU A 20 38.86 -32.07 -58.97
CA LEU A 20 38.13 -33.32 -58.70
C LEU A 20 38.14 -34.26 -59.91
N PHE A 21 38.01 -33.73 -61.12
CA PHE A 21 38.06 -34.52 -62.35
C PHE A 21 39.45 -35.12 -62.61
N MET A 22 40.52 -34.35 -62.39
CA MET A 22 41.89 -34.86 -62.49
C MET A 22 42.20 -35.93 -61.43
N LEU A 23 41.72 -35.74 -60.20
CA LEU A 23 41.85 -36.75 -59.14
C LEU A 23 41.08 -38.05 -59.44
N TYR A 24 39.93 -37.95 -60.13
CA TYR A 24 39.15 -39.12 -60.53
C TYR A 24 39.88 -39.98 -61.56
N ILE A 25 40.51 -39.36 -62.57
CA ILE A 25 41.24 -40.09 -63.63
C ILE A 25 42.47 -40.79 -63.06
N VAL A 26 43.24 -40.11 -62.19
CA VAL A 26 44.46 -40.67 -61.58
C VAL A 26 44.14 -41.67 -60.46
N GLY A 27 42.97 -41.56 -59.83
CA GLY A 27 42.57 -42.34 -58.64
C GLY A 27 42.05 -43.76 -58.89
N SER A 28 42.01 -44.24 -60.13
CA SER A 28 41.47 -45.57 -60.48
C SER A 28 42.32 -46.76 -60.02
N THR A 29 43.52 -46.52 -59.49
CA THR A 29 44.36 -47.57 -58.90
C THR A 29 44.11 -47.71 -57.40
N PRO A 30 44.04 -48.94 -56.85
CA PRO A 30 43.62 -49.20 -55.47
C PRO A 30 44.48 -48.50 -54.41
N ARG A 31 45.75 -48.18 -54.74
CA ARG A 31 46.65 -47.42 -53.86
C ARG A 31 46.22 -45.96 -53.68
N PHE A 32 45.67 -45.33 -54.72
CA PHE A 32 45.21 -43.94 -54.62
C PHE A 32 43.91 -43.84 -53.84
N MET A 33 43.02 -44.83 -53.91
CA MET A 33 41.80 -44.85 -53.08
C MET A 33 42.10 -44.80 -51.59
N VAL A 34 43.09 -45.55 -51.10
CA VAL A 34 43.48 -45.53 -49.68
C VAL A 34 44.02 -44.16 -49.27
N ILE A 35 44.84 -43.54 -50.12
CA ILE A 35 45.39 -42.20 -49.87
C ILE A 35 44.28 -41.14 -49.89
N SER A 36 43.33 -41.22 -50.83
CA SER A 36 42.18 -40.30 -50.88
C SER A 36 41.27 -40.44 -49.66
N LEU A 37 40.97 -41.65 -49.22
CA LEU A 37 40.12 -41.87 -48.03
C LEU A 37 40.76 -41.34 -46.75
N THR A 38 42.07 -41.55 -46.58
CA THR A 38 42.82 -41.02 -45.43
C THR A 38 42.88 -39.49 -45.45
N LEU A 39 43.10 -38.88 -46.63
CA LEU A 39 43.06 -37.42 -46.79
C LEU A 39 41.68 -36.84 -46.50
N ILE A 40 40.60 -37.46 -47.00
CA ILE A 40 39.22 -37.02 -46.74
C ILE A 40 38.91 -37.12 -45.25
N SER A 41 39.25 -38.23 -44.59
CA SER A 41 39.05 -38.41 -43.14
C SER A 41 39.82 -37.35 -42.33
N TRP A 42 41.07 -37.06 -42.72
CA TRP A 42 41.86 -36.02 -42.08
C TRP A 42 41.27 -34.62 -42.29
N LEU A 43 40.81 -34.30 -43.51
CA LEU A 43 40.14 -33.03 -43.81
C LEU A 43 38.82 -32.87 -43.05
N GLN A 44 38.02 -33.93 -42.94
CA GLN A 44 36.80 -33.93 -42.12
C GLN A 44 37.12 -33.65 -40.65
N THR A 45 38.16 -34.28 -40.11
CA THR A 45 38.61 -34.06 -38.73
C THR A 45 39.04 -32.61 -38.52
N LYS A 46 39.84 -32.04 -39.45
CA LYS A 46 40.26 -30.64 -39.38
C LYS A 46 39.12 -29.64 -39.58
N TRP A 47 38.13 -30.00 -40.40
CA TRP A 47 36.92 -29.19 -40.56
C TRP A 47 36.07 -29.14 -39.29
N LEU A 48 35.90 -30.27 -38.59
CA LEU A 48 35.19 -30.32 -37.31
C LEU A 48 35.94 -29.56 -36.21
N GLU A 49 37.27 -29.66 -36.16
CA GLU A 49 38.11 -28.86 -35.26
C GLU A 49 37.96 -27.35 -35.53
N TYR A 50 37.95 -26.95 -36.80
CA TYR A 50 37.77 -25.55 -37.19
C TYR A 50 36.38 -25.01 -36.86
N THR A 51 35.32 -25.76 -37.18
CA THR A 51 33.93 -25.33 -36.91
C THR A 51 33.64 -25.24 -35.41
N SER A 52 34.11 -26.20 -34.61
CA SER A 52 34.00 -26.13 -33.15
C SER A 52 34.77 -24.96 -32.55
N PHE A 53 35.97 -24.64 -33.07
CA PHE A 53 36.71 -23.44 -32.67
C PHE A 53 35.96 -22.14 -33.00
N LEU A 54 35.36 -22.04 -34.19
CA LEU A 54 34.55 -20.89 -34.59
C LEU A 54 33.30 -20.74 -33.72
N GLU A 55 32.62 -21.84 -33.41
CA GLU A 55 31.44 -21.84 -32.54
C GLU A 55 31.82 -21.36 -31.12
N LYS A 56 32.92 -21.86 -30.56
CA LYS A 56 33.46 -21.41 -29.27
C LYS A 56 33.79 -19.92 -29.26
N ARG A 57 34.33 -19.39 -30.36
CA ARG A 57 34.62 -17.94 -30.48
C ARG A 57 33.34 -17.11 -30.59
N ARG A 58 32.32 -17.59 -31.30
CA ARG A 58 31.03 -16.93 -31.42
C ARG A 58 30.28 -16.92 -30.09
N SER A 59 30.25 -18.04 -29.38
CA SER A 59 29.61 -18.15 -28.06
C SER A 59 30.30 -17.25 -27.03
N ALA A 60 31.64 -17.18 -27.04
CA ALA A 60 32.39 -16.27 -26.17
C ALA A 60 32.05 -14.79 -26.44
N ARG A 61 31.89 -14.37 -27.70
CA ARG A 61 31.48 -13.00 -28.06
C ARG A 61 30.04 -12.70 -27.63
N LEU A 62 29.12 -13.65 -27.80
CA LEU A 62 27.73 -13.49 -27.36
C LEU A 62 27.63 -13.43 -25.83
N ALA A 63 28.42 -14.23 -25.11
CA ALA A 63 28.51 -14.18 -23.66
C ALA A 63 29.05 -12.81 -23.19
N ALA A 64 30.14 -12.33 -23.79
CA ALA A 64 30.69 -11.01 -23.47
C ALA A 64 29.68 -9.87 -23.74
N ALA A 65 28.96 -9.92 -24.87
CA ALA A 65 27.91 -8.94 -25.18
C ALA A 65 26.74 -9.01 -24.18
N ALA A 66 26.35 -10.20 -23.73
CA ALA A 66 25.32 -10.36 -22.73
C ALA A 66 25.74 -9.82 -21.35
N ASP A 67 27.01 -9.97 -20.99
CA ASP A 67 27.54 -9.43 -19.73
C ASP A 67 27.63 -7.90 -19.76
N GLU A 68 27.99 -7.29 -20.89
CA GLU A 68 27.95 -5.83 -21.06
C GLU A 68 26.53 -5.27 -20.83
N VAL A 69 25.51 -5.92 -21.41
CA VAL A 69 24.10 -5.53 -21.19
C VAL A 69 23.70 -5.67 -19.72
N ARG A 70 24.16 -6.72 -19.03
CA ARG A 70 23.90 -6.89 -17.59
C ARG A 70 24.56 -5.79 -16.77
N ILE A 71 25.79 -5.40 -17.10
CA ILE A 71 26.53 -4.32 -16.43
C ILE A 71 25.80 -2.99 -16.64
N GLN A 72 25.41 -2.67 -17.88
CA GLN A 72 24.64 -1.46 -18.18
C GLN A 72 23.31 -1.42 -17.44
N ARG A 73 22.59 -2.55 -17.37
CA ARG A 73 21.33 -2.64 -16.61
C ARG A 73 21.54 -2.42 -15.12
N ARG A 74 22.62 -2.96 -14.53
CA ARG A 74 22.98 -2.71 -13.13
C ARG A 74 23.28 -1.24 -12.88
N LYS A 75 24.00 -0.58 -13.80
CA LYS A 75 24.27 0.86 -13.73
C LYS A 75 22.97 1.67 -13.76
N GLN A 76 22.08 1.40 -14.72
CA GLN A 76 20.77 2.07 -14.78
C GLN A 76 19.94 1.87 -13.51
N ILE A 77 19.95 0.67 -12.92
CA ILE A 77 19.27 0.42 -11.65
C ILE A 77 19.89 1.25 -10.52
N ALA A 78 21.21 1.37 -10.46
CA ALA A 78 21.89 2.20 -9.46
C ALA A 78 21.51 3.68 -9.62
N ASP A 79 21.57 4.22 -10.83
CA ASP A 79 21.22 5.63 -11.14
C ASP A 79 19.75 5.93 -10.76
N ILE A 80 18.82 5.02 -11.07
CA ILE A 80 17.41 5.15 -10.67
C ILE A 80 17.26 5.11 -9.15
N THR A 81 17.98 4.23 -8.48
CA THR A 81 17.89 4.07 -7.01
C THR A 81 18.42 5.31 -6.29
N GLU A 82 19.53 5.89 -6.79
CA GLU A 82 20.09 7.15 -6.30
C GLU A 82 19.11 8.31 -6.48
N SER A 83 18.52 8.46 -7.68
CA SER A 83 17.52 9.49 -7.95
C SER A 83 16.27 9.37 -7.07
N ILE A 84 15.81 8.14 -6.79
CA ILE A 84 14.70 7.91 -5.86
C ILE A 84 15.11 8.30 -4.43
N GLY A 85 16.33 7.95 -4.01
CA GLY A 85 16.89 8.32 -2.72
C GLY A 85 16.87 9.84 -2.50
N ASP A 86 17.41 10.60 -3.45
CA ASP A 86 17.46 12.07 -3.39
C ASP A 86 16.07 12.70 -3.31
N ASN A 87 15.10 12.17 -4.06
CA ASN A 87 13.73 12.69 -4.05
C ASN A 87 13.03 12.42 -2.70
N VAL A 88 13.25 11.25 -2.11
CA VAL A 88 12.72 10.91 -0.78
C VAL A 88 13.35 11.80 0.30
N ILE A 89 14.67 12.02 0.25
CA ILE A 89 15.38 12.92 1.17
C ILE A 89 14.83 14.35 1.05
N SER A 90 14.70 14.87 -0.18
CA SER A 90 14.14 16.20 -0.43
C SER A 90 12.70 16.36 0.11
N LEU A 91 11.87 15.33 -0.06
CA LEU A 91 10.50 15.32 0.44
C LEU A 91 10.43 15.28 1.97
N LEU A 92 11.32 14.51 2.61
CA LEU A 92 11.44 14.47 4.06
C LEU A 92 11.91 15.81 4.62
N ASP A 93 12.93 16.44 4.03
CA ASP A 93 13.42 17.76 4.42
C ASP A 93 12.36 18.84 4.29
N LYS A 94 11.52 18.77 3.25
CA LYS A 94 10.37 19.66 3.12
C LYS A 94 9.35 19.42 4.24
N SER A 95 9.01 18.16 4.51
CA SER A 95 8.06 17.82 5.58
C SER A 95 8.56 18.21 6.97
N VAL A 96 9.86 18.14 7.22
CA VAL A 96 10.46 18.57 8.49
C VAL A 96 10.33 20.09 8.63
N ARG A 97 10.71 20.86 7.60
CA ARG A 97 10.57 22.32 7.60
C ARG A 97 9.11 22.78 7.77
N ASP A 98 8.17 22.11 7.11
CA ASP A 98 6.74 22.42 7.23
C ASP A 98 6.24 22.19 8.68
N ARG A 99 6.71 21.13 9.35
CA ARG A 99 6.38 20.85 10.76
C ARG A 99 7.05 21.82 11.73
N GLU A 100 8.29 22.21 11.47
CA GLU A 100 8.99 23.22 12.28
C GLU A 100 8.22 24.55 12.26
N LEU A 101 7.77 24.99 11.07
CA LEU A 101 6.95 26.19 10.93
C LEU A 101 5.59 26.07 11.64
N GLU A 102 4.96 24.89 11.58
CA GLU A 102 3.71 24.65 12.32
C GLU A 102 3.92 24.74 13.84
N ILE A 103 5.02 24.16 14.35
CA ILE A 103 5.38 24.22 15.77
C ILE A 103 5.64 25.67 16.19
N GLU A 104 6.41 26.43 15.41
CA GLU A 104 6.70 27.84 15.69
C GLU A 104 5.41 28.68 15.75
N ASN A 105 4.48 28.45 14.83
CA ASN A 105 3.19 29.14 14.83
C ASN A 105 2.33 28.77 16.04
N ARG A 106 2.31 27.49 16.44
CA ARG A 106 1.61 27.04 17.65
C ARG A 106 2.25 27.63 18.92
N GLU A 107 3.57 27.71 18.98
CA GLU A 107 4.29 28.31 20.10
C GLU A 107 3.92 29.79 20.26
N LYS A 108 3.95 30.56 19.16
CA LYS A 108 3.51 31.96 19.16
C LYS A 108 2.05 32.11 19.62
N ALA A 109 1.17 31.20 19.19
CA ALA A 109 -0.24 31.21 19.62
C ALA A 109 -0.38 30.92 21.12
N LEU A 110 0.38 29.96 21.66
CA LEU A 110 0.38 29.65 23.09
C LEU A 110 0.94 30.81 23.93
N GLN A 111 2.02 31.45 23.47
CA GLN A 111 2.57 32.65 24.13
C GLN A 111 1.53 33.79 24.17
N ALA A 112 0.78 34.00 23.08
CA ALA A 112 -0.29 35.00 23.05
C ALA A 112 -1.44 34.66 24.02
N LEU A 113 -1.80 33.38 24.15
CA LEU A 113 -2.81 32.94 25.12
C LEU A 113 -2.33 33.11 26.56
N GLN A 114 -1.07 32.75 26.84
CA GLN A 114 -0.47 32.93 28.16
C GLN A 114 -0.50 34.39 28.58
N LYS A 115 -0.09 35.30 27.70
CA LYS A 115 -0.17 36.75 27.96
C LYS A 115 -1.59 37.21 28.27
N ARG A 116 -2.60 36.72 27.53
CA ARG A 116 -4.02 37.04 27.81
C ARG A 116 -4.49 36.52 29.17
N LEU A 117 -4.00 35.37 29.61
CA LEU A 117 -4.32 34.82 30.93
C LEU A 117 -3.69 35.66 32.04
N GLU A 118 -2.42 36.05 31.89
CA GLU A 118 -1.71 36.94 32.84
C GLU A 118 -2.43 38.29 32.96
N GLU A 119 -2.86 38.89 31.84
CA GLU A 119 -3.66 40.12 31.84
C GLU A 119 -5.01 39.95 32.56
N ARG A 120 -5.67 38.80 32.43
CA ARG A 120 -6.93 38.50 33.13
C ARG A 120 -6.69 38.30 34.63
N GLU A 121 -5.64 37.61 35.01
CA GLU A 121 -5.27 37.38 36.41
C GLU A 121 -4.96 38.70 37.12
N GLN A 122 -4.20 39.60 36.48
CA GLN A 122 -3.94 40.94 37.02
C GLN A 122 -5.24 41.75 37.21
N LYS A 123 -6.19 41.66 36.28
CA LYS A 123 -7.51 42.32 36.41
C LYS A 123 -8.33 41.76 37.57
N VAL A 124 -8.34 40.45 37.75
CA VAL A 124 -9.03 39.81 38.87
C VAL A 124 -8.40 40.25 40.19
N LYS A 125 -7.07 40.23 40.30
CA LYS A 125 -6.34 40.68 41.48
C LYS A 125 -6.65 42.15 41.84
N ALA A 126 -6.66 43.04 40.84
CA ALA A 126 -7.03 44.43 41.05
C ALA A 126 -8.50 44.60 41.50
N ALA A 127 -9.42 43.76 41.01
CA ALA A 127 -10.80 43.76 41.44
C ALA A 127 -10.96 43.24 42.88
N GLU A 128 -10.23 42.19 43.26
CA GLU A 128 -10.20 41.66 44.62
C GLU A 128 -9.70 42.70 45.63
N ASP A 129 -8.63 43.43 45.30
CA ASP A 129 -8.09 44.50 46.15
C ASP A 129 -9.11 45.64 46.35
N ARG A 130 -9.86 46.01 45.29
CA ARG A 130 -10.96 46.99 45.41
C ARG A 130 -12.07 46.49 46.33
N ILE A 131 -12.45 45.21 46.23
CA ILE A 131 -13.47 44.61 47.11
C ILE A 131 -12.98 44.61 48.56
N ARG A 132 -11.70 44.28 48.81
CA ARG A 132 -11.11 44.35 50.16
C ARG A 132 -11.16 45.77 50.72
N LYS A 133 -10.83 46.78 49.91
CA LYS A 133 -10.90 48.19 50.32
C LYS A 133 -12.33 48.60 50.72
N ILE A 134 -13.33 48.28 49.91
CA ILE A 134 -14.75 48.58 50.22
C ILE A 134 -15.20 47.89 51.51
N LYS A 135 -14.76 46.64 51.74
CA LYS A 135 -15.06 45.93 52.99
C LYS A 135 -14.47 46.63 54.20
N LEU A 136 -13.23 47.13 54.11
CA LEU A 136 -12.58 47.88 55.19
C LEU A 136 -13.31 49.20 55.46
N GLU A 137 -13.63 49.98 54.42
CA GLU A 137 -14.39 51.24 54.54
C GLU A 137 -15.77 51.01 55.18
N LYS A 138 -16.46 49.91 54.84
CA LYS A 138 -17.73 49.54 55.46
C LYS A 138 -17.61 49.19 56.95
N VAL A 139 -16.52 48.53 57.34
CA VAL A 139 -16.25 48.22 58.75
C VAL A 139 -15.94 49.51 59.52
N GLU A 140 -15.16 50.43 58.94
CA GLU A 140 -14.86 51.72 59.53
C GLU A 140 -16.10 52.61 59.69
N PHE A 141 -16.96 52.68 58.68
CA PHE A 141 -18.24 53.41 58.76
C PHE A 141 -19.15 52.85 59.86
N LYS A 142 -19.17 51.52 60.03
CA LYS A 142 -19.93 50.87 61.10
C LYS A 142 -19.36 51.17 62.50
N ALA A 143 -18.04 51.37 62.61
CA ALA A 143 -17.39 51.74 63.87
C ALA A 143 -17.64 53.22 64.24
N GLN A 144 -17.76 54.11 63.26
CA GLN A 144 -18.01 55.54 63.49
C GLN A 144 -19.49 55.89 63.83
N ASN A 145 -20.46 55.04 63.44
CA ASN A 145 -21.89 55.22 63.76
C ASN A 145 -22.47 54.10 64.65
N PRO A 146 -22.11 54.02 65.95
CA PRO A 146 -22.60 52.96 66.85
C PRO A 146 -24.04 53.19 67.39
N LEU A 147 -24.66 54.34 67.15
CA LEU A 147 -25.98 54.71 67.70
C LEU A 147 -27.00 54.96 66.58
N GLY A 148 -27.60 53.87 66.09
CA GLY A 148 -28.62 53.93 65.04
C GLY A 148 -29.48 52.68 64.96
N VAL A 149 -29.79 52.08 66.11
CA VAL A 149 -30.83 51.04 66.25
C VAL A 149 -32.08 51.73 66.78
N PHE A 150 -32.92 52.21 65.88
CA PHE A 150 -34.36 52.28 66.13
C PHE A 150 -35.05 51.41 65.09
N GLY A 151 -35.84 50.47 65.60
CA GLY A 151 -36.41 49.38 64.83
C GLY A 151 -37.45 49.83 63.81
N SER A 152 -37.61 48.99 62.79
CA SER A 152 -38.86 48.87 62.06
C SER A 152 -39.05 47.41 61.70
N LYS A 153 -39.76 46.73 62.60
CA LYS A 153 -40.39 45.44 62.40
C LYS A 153 -41.50 45.65 61.36
N VAL A 154 -41.24 45.30 60.10
CA VAL A 154 -42.28 45.19 59.08
C VAL A 154 -42.65 43.72 58.94
N THR A 155 -43.83 43.40 59.44
CA THR A 155 -44.61 42.19 59.20
C THR A 155 -45.36 42.33 57.87
N SER A 156 -45.20 41.38 56.96
CA SER A 156 -46.24 40.82 56.07
C SER A 156 -45.57 39.79 55.15
N ASP A 157 -45.81 38.50 55.35
CA ASP A 157 -46.89 37.70 54.76
C ASP A 157 -46.81 37.59 53.23
N SER A 158 -46.21 36.50 52.74
CA SER A 158 -46.72 35.67 51.63
C SER A 158 -45.73 34.54 51.30
N THR A 159 -46.08 33.35 51.79
CA THR A 159 -45.51 32.05 51.44
C THR A 159 -46.28 31.46 50.25
N PRO A 160 -45.62 30.94 49.20
CA PRO A 160 -46.20 29.86 48.41
C PRO A 160 -45.45 28.57 48.70
N GLY A 161 -46.15 27.66 49.36
CA GLY A 161 -45.68 26.29 49.60
C GLY A 161 -45.78 25.45 48.33
N PHE A 162 -44.69 24.78 47.98
CA PHE A 162 -44.70 23.62 47.08
C PHE A 162 -44.52 22.37 47.93
N GLY A 163 -45.63 21.69 48.20
CA GLY A 163 -45.65 20.32 48.71
C GLY A 163 -45.86 19.31 47.57
N PRO A 164 -45.29 18.10 47.65
CA PRO A 164 -45.49 17.06 46.65
C PRO A 164 -46.81 16.33 46.92
N THR A 165 -47.66 16.19 45.91
CA THR A 165 -48.85 15.34 45.98
C THR A 165 -48.76 14.25 44.92
N SER A 166 -48.48 13.05 45.41
CA SER A 166 -48.85 11.79 44.79
C SER A 166 -50.38 11.67 44.80
N ARG A 167 -51.00 11.51 43.63
CA ARG A 167 -52.36 10.97 43.53
C ARG A 167 -52.57 10.19 42.25
N SER A 168 -52.68 8.89 42.45
CA SER A 168 -53.33 7.91 41.59
C SER A 168 -54.81 8.25 41.42
N SER A 169 -55.28 8.30 40.18
CA SER A 169 -56.63 7.85 39.80
C SER A 169 -56.76 7.96 38.29
N GLY A 170 -57.11 6.85 37.67
CA GLY A 170 -57.33 6.75 36.24
C GLY A 170 -58.43 7.65 35.74
N LEU A 171 -58.24 8.12 34.53
CA LEU A 171 -59.30 8.56 33.64
C LEU A 171 -58.92 8.06 32.25
N ASP A 172 -59.78 7.19 31.73
CA ASP A 172 -59.91 6.85 30.34
C ASP A 172 -59.90 8.13 29.49
N TYR A 173 -58.77 8.42 28.88
CA TYR A 173 -58.68 9.36 27.77
C TYR A 173 -58.29 8.57 26.54
N LYS A 174 -59.31 8.27 25.73
CA LYS A 174 -59.19 7.83 24.35
C LYS A 174 -58.60 8.99 23.55
N PRO A 175 -57.33 8.94 23.09
CA PRO A 175 -56.81 10.00 22.25
C PRO A 175 -57.24 9.72 20.82
N ALA A 176 -58.27 10.42 20.38
CA ALA A 176 -58.47 10.69 18.97
C ALA A 176 -57.40 11.71 18.52
N PHE A 177 -56.17 11.24 18.31
CA PHE A 177 -55.16 11.96 17.55
C PHE A 177 -54.74 11.09 16.37
N GLY A 178 -55.54 11.19 15.30
CA GLY A 178 -55.07 10.94 13.95
C GLY A 178 -54.06 12.03 13.59
N LEU A 179 -52.81 11.84 14.01
CA LEU A 179 -51.67 12.44 13.33
C LEU A 179 -50.93 11.29 12.67
N THR A 180 -51.31 11.09 11.41
CA THR A 180 -50.52 10.40 10.39
C THR A 180 -49.16 11.08 10.30
N SER A 181 -48.25 10.74 11.21
CA SER A 181 -46.84 11.08 11.10
C SER A 181 -46.23 10.15 10.07
N GLY A 182 -46.45 10.49 8.80
CA GLY A 182 -45.65 10.04 7.68
C GLY A 182 -44.23 10.61 7.80
N PHE A 183 -43.52 10.28 8.87
CA PHE A 183 -42.07 10.27 8.83
C PHE A 183 -41.71 9.03 8.02
N GLY A 184 -41.65 9.22 6.70
CA GLY A 184 -40.88 8.34 5.86
C GLY A 184 -39.44 8.39 6.36
N SER A 185 -39.11 7.53 7.32
CA SER A 185 -37.74 7.09 7.56
C SER A 185 -37.28 6.53 6.23
N ALA A 186 -36.68 7.40 5.43
CA ALA A 186 -35.96 7.01 4.23
C ALA A 186 -34.90 6.03 4.74
N ALA A 187 -35.18 4.74 4.57
CA ALA A 187 -34.27 3.69 4.96
C ALA A 187 -32.91 4.05 4.36
N PRO A 188 -31.82 4.06 5.17
CA PRO A 188 -30.52 4.46 4.68
C PRO A 188 -30.23 3.62 3.44
N SER A 189 -30.10 4.28 2.30
CA SER A 189 -29.86 3.64 1.02
C SER A 189 -28.61 2.77 1.17
N LEU A 190 -28.80 1.44 1.20
CA LEU A 190 -27.72 0.47 1.31
C LEU A 190 -26.74 0.75 0.18
N ILE A 191 -25.55 1.23 0.53
CA ILE A 191 -24.50 1.51 -0.43
C ILE A 191 -24.03 0.16 -0.97
N THR A 192 -24.46 -0.14 -2.19
CA THR A 192 -24.03 -1.35 -2.87
C THR A 192 -22.70 -1.05 -3.56
N PHE A 193 -21.63 -1.71 -3.10
CA PHE A 193 -20.32 -1.62 -3.73
C PHE A 193 -20.17 -2.72 -4.79
N THR A 194 -19.68 -2.37 -5.97
CA THR A 194 -19.31 -3.35 -6.99
C THR A 194 -17.92 -3.88 -6.69
N LEU A 195 -17.80 -5.15 -6.33
CA LEU A 195 -16.49 -5.80 -6.14
C LEU A 195 -15.88 -6.15 -7.51
N PRO A 196 -14.53 -6.17 -7.63
CA PRO A 196 -13.82 -6.75 -8.76
C PRO A 196 -14.37 -8.11 -9.17
N SER A 197 -14.44 -8.39 -10.46
CA SER A 197 -14.94 -9.66 -11.00
C SER A 197 -14.25 -10.87 -10.37
N ASP A 198 -12.93 -10.73 -10.14
CA ASP A 198 -12.09 -11.75 -9.49
C ASP A 198 -12.53 -12.06 -8.05
N LEU A 199 -13.16 -11.12 -7.34
CA LEU A 199 -13.71 -11.33 -6.00
C LEU A 199 -15.20 -11.70 -6.04
N LEU A 200 -15.93 -11.16 -7.02
CA LEU A 200 -17.37 -11.38 -7.20
C LEU A 200 -17.67 -12.85 -7.56
N GLU A 201 -16.82 -13.47 -8.38
CA GLU A 201 -16.89 -14.88 -8.78
C GLU A 201 -16.96 -15.80 -7.55
N TYR A 202 -16.26 -15.45 -6.47
CA TYR A 202 -16.15 -16.27 -5.27
C TYR A 202 -17.09 -15.85 -4.15
N ALA A 203 -17.92 -14.84 -4.38
CA ALA A 203 -18.65 -14.20 -3.30
C ALA A 203 -19.92 -14.93 -2.86
N LYS A 204 -20.21 -16.10 -3.45
CA LYS A 204 -21.37 -16.96 -3.14
C LYS A 204 -20.99 -18.25 -2.42
N ASP A 205 -19.85 -18.85 -2.74
CA ASP A 205 -19.34 -20.03 -2.03
C ASP A 205 -17.84 -20.25 -2.31
N LEU A 206 -16.98 -20.02 -1.31
CA LEU A 206 -15.55 -20.38 -1.41
C LEU A 206 -15.28 -21.83 -1.00
N ASN A 207 -16.26 -22.55 -0.44
CA ASN A 207 -15.99 -23.82 0.21
C ASN A 207 -15.93 -25.00 -0.78
N SER A 208 -16.69 -24.99 -1.88
CA SER A 208 -16.72 -26.11 -2.83
C SER A 208 -15.63 -26.03 -3.91
N ASP A 209 -15.59 -24.94 -4.68
CA ASP A 209 -14.88 -24.90 -5.98
C ASP A 209 -13.86 -23.77 -6.12
N PHE A 210 -13.38 -23.25 -4.99
CA PHE A 210 -12.39 -22.17 -5.03
C PHE A 210 -11.08 -22.62 -5.69
N THR A 211 -10.60 -21.86 -6.67
CA THR A 211 -9.31 -22.12 -7.33
C THR A 211 -8.37 -20.94 -7.21
N CYS A 212 -7.07 -21.24 -7.18
CA CYS A 212 -6.01 -20.24 -7.06
C CYS A 212 -6.13 -19.14 -8.12
N VAL A 213 -6.20 -17.88 -7.67
CA VAL A 213 -6.30 -16.68 -8.52
C VAL A 213 -4.97 -16.24 -9.13
N GLY A 214 -3.87 -16.88 -8.73
CA GLY A 214 -2.53 -16.60 -9.24
C GLY A 214 -2.39 -16.85 -10.73
N VAL A 215 -1.42 -16.21 -11.35
CA VAL A 215 -1.13 -16.31 -12.78
C VAL A 215 0.17 -17.09 -12.98
N THR A 216 0.12 -18.16 -13.76
CA THR A 216 1.29 -18.97 -14.11
C THR A 216 2.32 -18.16 -14.91
N LYS A 217 3.56 -18.66 -15.05
CA LYS A 217 4.59 -18.03 -15.89
C LYS A 217 4.16 -17.85 -17.36
N LYS A 218 3.18 -18.63 -17.82
CA LYS A 218 2.60 -18.55 -19.18
C LYS A 218 1.47 -17.51 -19.30
N GLY A 219 1.13 -16.80 -18.22
CA GLY A 219 0.04 -15.81 -18.23
C GLY A 219 -1.36 -16.39 -18.01
N ALA A 220 -1.51 -17.71 -17.90
CA ALA A 220 -2.81 -18.35 -17.61
C ALA A 220 -3.10 -18.38 -16.10
N ARG A 221 -4.38 -18.32 -15.70
CA ARG A 221 -4.80 -18.54 -14.30
C ARG A 221 -4.38 -19.93 -13.82
N CYS A 222 -3.89 -20.01 -12.58
CA CYS A 222 -3.36 -21.23 -11.97
C CYS A 222 -4.42 -22.34 -11.85
N ARG A 223 -5.64 -21.98 -11.42
CA ARG A 223 -6.80 -22.88 -11.26
C ARG A 223 -6.59 -24.10 -10.35
N GLN A 224 -5.46 -24.18 -9.64
CA GLN A 224 -5.21 -25.25 -8.67
C GLN A 224 -6.07 -25.05 -7.41
N ASN A 225 -6.65 -26.13 -6.88
CA ASN A 225 -7.50 -26.10 -5.66
C ASN A 225 -6.71 -26.46 -4.38
N PHE A 226 -5.37 -26.45 -4.42
CA PHE A 226 -4.52 -26.74 -3.26
C PHE A 226 -4.42 -25.56 -2.30
N ILE A 227 -5.53 -25.20 -1.67
CA ILE A 227 -5.65 -24.10 -0.70
C ILE A 227 -6.33 -24.66 0.55
N SER A 228 -5.76 -24.39 1.73
CA SER A 228 -6.28 -24.91 2.99
C SER A 228 -7.70 -24.42 3.26
N SER A 229 -8.54 -25.27 3.87
CA SER A 229 -9.90 -24.90 4.27
C SER A 229 -9.92 -23.67 5.19
N ALA A 230 -8.91 -23.54 6.07
CA ALA A 230 -8.74 -22.36 6.91
C ALA A 230 -8.58 -21.07 6.10
N HIS A 231 -7.70 -21.05 5.08
CA HIS A 231 -7.55 -19.88 4.21
C HIS A 231 -8.82 -19.59 3.40
N LYS A 232 -9.54 -20.63 2.93
CA LYS A 232 -10.83 -20.46 2.25
C LYS A 232 -11.86 -19.78 3.16
N SER A 233 -11.98 -20.25 4.40
CA SER A 233 -12.85 -19.65 5.41
C SER A 233 -12.48 -18.19 5.70
N TYR A 234 -11.20 -17.89 5.95
CA TYR A 234 -10.75 -16.52 6.22
C TYR A 234 -10.98 -15.58 5.04
N ALA A 235 -10.77 -16.05 3.81
CA ALA A 235 -11.07 -15.30 2.60
C ALA A 235 -12.58 -15.05 2.46
N ALA A 236 -13.43 -16.05 2.72
CA ALA A 236 -14.88 -15.91 2.71
C ALA A 236 -15.38 -14.89 3.74
N ASP A 237 -14.92 -14.98 4.97
CA ASP A 237 -15.28 -14.06 6.05
C ASP A 237 -14.88 -12.62 5.70
N ARG A 238 -13.68 -12.44 5.11
CA ARG A 238 -13.20 -11.11 4.69
C ARG A 238 -14.02 -10.55 3.54
N ILE A 239 -14.37 -11.35 2.54
CA ILE A 239 -15.21 -10.92 1.41
C ILE A 239 -16.63 -10.60 1.90
N ALA A 240 -17.17 -11.37 2.83
CA ALA A 240 -18.45 -11.08 3.48
C ALA A 240 -18.40 -9.74 4.25
N LYS A 241 -17.31 -9.48 4.98
CA LYS A 241 -17.09 -8.19 5.66
C LYS A 241 -16.96 -7.03 4.68
N MET A 242 -16.30 -7.20 3.53
CA MET A 242 -16.20 -6.17 2.49
C MET A 242 -17.56 -5.81 1.87
N LYS A 243 -18.54 -6.72 1.94
CA LYS A 243 -19.93 -6.50 1.48
C LYS A 243 -20.85 -5.93 2.55
N SER A 244 -20.41 -5.87 3.80
CA SER A 244 -21.25 -5.37 4.89
C SER A 244 -21.47 -3.86 4.75
N SER A 245 -22.46 -3.34 5.47
CA SER A 245 -22.74 -1.90 5.52
C SER A 245 -21.59 -1.08 6.13
N ASP A 246 -20.73 -1.73 6.92
CA ASP A 246 -19.54 -1.14 7.53
C ASP A 246 -18.31 -2.03 7.28
N PRO A 247 -17.70 -1.89 6.09
CA PRO A 247 -16.53 -2.68 5.73
C PRO A 247 -15.27 -2.26 6.52
N GLY A 248 -15.27 -1.14 7.25
CA GLY A 248 -14.11 -0.62 7.98
C GLY A 248 -12.84 -0.56 7.11
N ASP A 249 -11.72 -1.01 7.68
CA ASP A 249 -10.40 -0.98 7.02
C ASP A 249 -10.16 -2.17 6.06
N THR A 250 -11.21 -2.91 5.66
CA THR A 250 -11.03 -4.10 4.80
C THR A 250 -10.48 -3.79 3.41
N PHE A 251 -10.56 -2.54 2.97
CA PHE A 251 -10.01 -2.08 1.71
C PHE A 251 -8.58 -1.53 1.80
N GLU A 252 -7.96 -1.57 2.99
CA GLU A 252 -6.56 -1.18 3.14
C GLU A 252 -5.63 -2.15 2.41
N LEU A 253 -4.49 -1.65 1.93
CA LEU A 253 -3.59 -2.42 1.07
C LEU A 253 -3.06 -3.69 1.77
N ASN A 254 -2.82 -3.61 3.08
CA ASN A 254 -2.39 -4.75 3.90
C ASN A 254 -3.50 -5.82 4.02
N ALA A 255 -4.74 -5.38 4.24
CA ALA A 255 -5.90 -6.27 4.31
C ALA A 255 -6.15 -6.99 2.97
N LEU A 256 -5.99 -6.29 1.85
CA LEU A 256 -6.09 -6.88 0.52
C LEU A 256 -4.94 -7.84 0.20
N ARG A 257 -3.73 -7.58 0.74
CA ARG A 257 -2.58 -8.48 0.60
C ARG A 257 -2.79 -9.79 1.34
N GLU A 258 -3.27 -9.73 2.58
CA GLU A 258 -3.63 -10.95 3.33
C GLU A 258 -4.69 -11.76 2.60
N LEU A 259 -5.74 -11.10 2.10
CA LEU A 259 -6.78 -11.74 1.31
C LEU A 259 -6.20 -12.41 0.06
N ALA A 260 -5.33 -11.71 -0.67
CA ALA A 260 -4.66 -12.26 -1.84
C ALA A 260 -3.82 -13.50 -1.47
N ASP A 261 -3.05 -13.44 -0.39
CA ASP A 261 -2.21 -14.56 0.06
C ASP A 261 -3.03 -15.79 0.49
N TRP A 262 -4.24 -15.61 1.05
CA TRP A 262 -5.18 -16.72 1.31
C TRP A 262 -5.77 -17.32 0.03
N MET A 263 -5.88 -16.51 -1.02
CA MET A 263 -6.43 -16.91 -2.32
C MET A 263 -5.38 -17.51 -3.27
N LEU A 264 -4.12 -17.60 -2.85
CA LEU A 264 -3.01 -18.15 -3.63
C LEU A 264 -2.59 -19.54 -3.12
N CYS A 265 -2.22 -20.44 -4.05
CA CYS A 265 -1.69 -21.74 -3.67
C CYS A 265 -0.26 -21.60 -3.08
N PRO A 266 0.02 -22.20 -1.90
CA PRO A 266 1.27 -21.94 -1.17
C PRO A 266 2.53 -22.23 -1.99
N ARG A 267 2.58 -23.45 -2.54
CA ARG A 267 3.76 -24.01 -3.23
C ARG A 267 4.28 -23.15 -4.37
N TRP A 268 3.41 -22.49 -5.12
CA TRP A 268 3.80 -21.77 -6.34
C TRP A 268 3.72 -20.26 -6.18
N HIS A 269 2.57 -19.73 -5.76
CA HIS A 269 2.30 -18.29 -5.83
C HIS A 269 2.46 -17.55 -4.50
N ARG A 270 2.67 -18.28 -3.40
CA ARG A 270 3.01 -17.67 -2.10
C ARG A 270 4.51 -17.78 -1.82
N ASP A 271 5.07 -18.98 -1.96
CA ASP A 271 6.43 -19.26 -1.50
C ASP A 271 7.47 -19.07 -2.62
N THR A 272 7.19 -19.58 -3.84
CA THR A 272 8.18 -19.56 -4.93
C THR A 272 8.18 -18.24 -5.70
N LEU A 273 7.01 -17.72 -6.06
CA LEU A 273 6.82 -16.44 -6.75
C LEU A 273 5.67 -15.70 -6.07
N PRO A 274 5.94 -14.93 -4.99
CA PRO A 274 4.91 -14.24 -4.23
C PRO A 274 4.16 -13.23 -5.11
N GLN A 275 2.89 -13.51 -5.41
CA GLN A 275 2.04 -12.65 -6.23
C GLN A 275 1.07 -11.80 -5.41
N GLY A 276 0.93 -12.05 -4.11
CA GLY A 276 -0.06 -11.39 -3.25
C GLY A 276 0.03 -9.87 -3.27
N GLY A 277 1.23 -9.31 -3.22
CA GLY A 277 1.43 -7.86 -3.27
C GLY A 277 0.97 -7.21 -4.58
N THR A 278 1.20 -7.88 -5.73
CA THR A 278 0.80 -7.37 -7.04
C THR A 278 -0.72 -7.44 -7.22
N ILE A 279 -1.33 -8.55 -6.82
CA ILE A 279 -2.79 -8.75 -6.88
C ILE A 279 -3.49 -7.75 -5.96
N ALA A 280 -2.99 -7.55 -4.73
CA ALA A 280 -3.54 -6.59 -3.79
C ALA A 280 -3.48 -5.16 -4.32
N LYS A 281 -2.37 -4.73 -4.92
CA LYS A 281 -2.27 -3.40 -5.56
C LYS A 281 -3.27 -3.23 -6.69
N ARG A 282 -3.49 -4.27 -7.51
CA ARG A 282 -4.50 -4.24 -8.57
C ARG A 282 -5.90 -4.07 -7.98
N TRP A 283 -6.29 -4.88 -7.00
CA TRP A 283 -7.58 -4.75 -6.32
C TRP A 283 -7.74 -3.41 -5.63
N TYR A 284 -6.70 -2.90 -4.98
CA TYR A 284 -6.72 -1.59 -4.34
C TYR A 284 -7.06 -0.48 -5.32
N ASN A 285 -6.50 -0.53 -6.54
CA ASN A 285 -6.81 0.43 -7.60
C ASN A 285 -8.22 0.26 -8.15
N GLU A 286 -8.67 -0.98 -8.40
CA GLU A 286 -10.03 -1.28 -8.86
C GLU A 286 -11.10 -0.88 -7.82
N LEU A 287 -10.76 -0.92 -6.53
CA LEU A 287 -11.63 -0.54 -5.41
C LEU A 287 -11.50 0.93 -4.99
N ARG A 288 -10.83 1.79 -5.77
CA ARG A 288 -10.64 3.22 -5.42
C ARG A 288 -11.96 3.93 -5.15
N ASP A 289 -12.94 3.76 -6.04
CA ASP A 289 -14.23 4.46 -5.93
C ASP A 289 -15.03 4.00 -4.70
N ALA A 290 -14.94 2.72 -4.33
CA ALA A 290 -15.55 2.20 -3.11
C ALA A 290 -14.92 2.81 -1.85
N ARG A 291 -13.59 2.95 -1.84
CA ARG A 291 -12.85 3.57 -0.73
C ARG A 291 -13.17 5.06 -0.58
N GLU A 292 -13.30 5.80 -1.67
CA GLU A 292 -13.68 7.22 -1.64
C GLU A 292 -15.11 7.43 -1.12
N LYS A 293 -16.05 6.57 -1.53
CA LYS A 293 -17.41 6.55 -0.98
C LYS A 293 -17.42 6.27 0.52
N LEU A 294 -16.63 5.29 0.98
CA LEU A 294 -16.51 4.97 2.40
C LEU A 294 -15.96 6.16 3.20
N LYS A 295 -14.86 6.78 2.73
CA LYS A 295 -14.28 7.97 3.37
C LYS A 295 -15.28 9.11 3.47
N SER A 296 -16.05 9.34 2.41
CA SER A 296 -17.10 10.37 2.39
C SER A 296 -18.20 10.08 3.40
N GLN A 297 -18.57 8.82 3.59
CA GLN A 297 -19.54 8.39 4.59
C GLN A 297 -18.98 8.56 6.01
N THR A 298 -17.76 8.09 6.28
CA THR A 298 -17.10 8.26 7.59
C THR A 298 -16.98 9.74 7.94
N GLN A 299 -16.64 10.61 6.99
CA GLN A 299 -16.54 12.05 7.22
C GLN A 299 -17.90 12.70 7.53
N LYS A 300 -18.99 12.23 6.89
CA LYS A 300 -20.36 12.67 7.22
C LYS A 300 -20.76 12.26 8.64
N HIS A 301 -20.39 11.05 9.07
CA HIS A 301 -20.71 10.56 10.41
C HIS A 301 -19.78 11.10 11.51
N ALA A 302 -18.54 11.49 11.18
CA ALA A 302 -17.57 12.02 12.15
C ALA A 302 -17.88 13.46 12.62
N ASN A 303 -18.72 14.21 11.89
CA ASN A 303 -19.16 15.56 12.28
C ASN A 303 -20.68 15.68 12.52
N PRO A 304 -21.29 14.97 13.49
CA PRO A 304 -22.72 15.15 13.78
C PRO A 304 -23.03 16.50 14.47
N TRP A 305 -22.02 17.18 15.03
CA TRP A 305 -22.22 18.25 16.01
C TRP A 305 -22.04 19.68 15.50
N THR A 306 -21.68 19.91 14.23
CA THR A 306 -21.47 21.27 13.68
C THR A 306 -22.57 21.78 12.77
N SER A 307 -23.67 21.02 12.59
CA SER A 307 -24.81 21.42 11.76
C SER A 307 -26.12 21.58 12.56
N VAL A 308 -26.03 22.07 13.80
CA VAL A 308 -27.22 22.67 14.43
C VAL A 308 -27.37 24.06 13.81
N ASN A 309 -28.15 24.11 12.74
CA ASN A 309 -28.66 25.33 12.15
C ASN A 309 -29.36 26.14 13.24
N THR A 310 -28.72 27.21 13.71
CA THR A 310 -29.43 28.35 14.26
C THR A 310 -30.30 28.91 13.12
N PRO A 311 -31.63 28.95 13.25
CA PRO A 311 -32.46 29.64 12.28
C PRO A 311 -32.14 31.14 12.37
N SER A 312 -31.46 31.66 11.35
CA SER A 312 -31.35 33.10 11.12
C SER A 312 -32.74 33.63 10.81
N SER A 313 -33.42 34.09 11.85
CA SER A 313 -34.58 34.97 11.71
C SER A 313 -34.10 36.25 11.03
N ALA A 314 -34.55 36.43 9.79
CA ALA A 314 -34.48 37.69 9.08
C ALA A 314 -35.14 38.78 9.93
N ILE A 315 -34.34 39.74 10.39
CA ILE A 315 -34.82 41.06 10.79
C ILE A 315 -34.13 42.06 9.87
N THR A 316 -34.85 42.38 8.80
CA THR A 316 -34.75 43.62 8.04
C THR A 316 -34.98 44.79 8.99
N SER A 317 -34.11 45.82 8.97
CA SER A 317 -34.46 47.26 8.86
C SER A 317 -33.33 48.20 9.34
N SER A 318 -32.73 48.89 8.34
CA SER A 318 -32.47 50.34 8.23
C SER A 318 -31.55 51.12 9.20
N SER A 319 -30.45 51.61 8.58
CA SER A 319 -29.89 52.99 8.56
C SER A 319 -29.35 53.67 9.83
N THR A 320 -28.04 53.95 9.83
CA THR A 320 -27.38 55.27 10.05
C THR A 320 -25.87 55.09 9.88
N SER A 321 -25.28 55.58 8.78
CA SER A 321 -24.52 56.84 8.66
C SER A 321 -23.01 56.72 8.95
N SER A 322 -22.24 56.93 7.86
CA SER A 322 -20.96 57.66 7.79
C SER A 322 -19.77 57.23 8.67
N SER A 323 -18.67 56.79 8.02
CA SER A 323 -17.32 57.31 8.32
C SER A 323 -16.26 56.78 7.33
N VAL A 324 -15.68 57.74 6.59
CA VAL A 324 -14.30 57.91 6.09
C VAL A 324 -13.43 56.66 5.83
N GLY A 325 -12.95 56.56 4.59
CA GLY A 325 -12.26 55.38 4.07
C GLY A 325 -10.73 55.36 4.15
N VAL A 326 -10.16 54.31 3.55
CA VAL A 326 -8.76 54.15 3.14
C VAL A 326 -8.75 53.13 1.98
N PRO A 327 -8.04 53.36 0.85
CA PRO A 327 -7.93 52.35 -0.20
C PRO A 327 -6.75 51.41 0.11
N SER A 328 -7.03 50.12 0.33
CA SER A 328 -5.98 49.10 0.38
C SER A 328 -6.03 48.23 -0.86
N VAL A 329 -5.01 48.46 -1.69
CA VAL A 329 -4.62 47.67 -2.85
C VAL A 329 -4.01 46.37 -2.34
N PHE A 330 -4.64 45.22 -2.55
CA PHE A 330 -3.93 43.96 -2.76
C PHE A 330 -4.82 42.98 -3.54
N SER A 331 -4.57 42.92 -4.85
CA SER A 331 -4.92 41.76 -5.65
C SER A 331 -4.11 40.57 -5.16
N SER A 332 -4.77 39.46 -4.86
CA SER A 332 -4.11 38.16 -4.76
C SER A 332 -5.00 37.09 -5.36
N LYS A 333 -4.50 36.62 -6.49
CA LYS A 333 -5.00 35.57 -7.37
C LYS A 333 -4.85 34.22 -6.65
N SER A 334 -5.95 33.61 -6.25
CA SER A 334 -5.95 32.24 -5.71
C SER A 334 -6.08 31.24 -6.86
N THR A 335 -4.94 30.74 -7.32
CA THR A 335 -4.90 29.52 -8.14
C THR A 335 -5.05 28.33 -7.19
N GLY A 336 -6.19 27.66 -7.26
CA GLY A 336 -6.43 26.43 -6.53
C GLY A 336 -5.63 25.27 -7.13
N THR A 337 -4.83 24.61 -6.30
CA THR A 337 -4.32 23.27 -6.60
C THR A 337 -4.52 22.40 -5.36
N ALA A 338 -5.32 21.35 -5.54
CA ALA A 338 -5.72 20.40 -4.53
C ALA A 338 -4.51 19.61 -3.99
N SER A 339 -4.37 19.57 -2.67
CA SER A 339 -3.41 18.71 -1.98
C SER A 339 -4.13 17.48 -1.42
N SER A 340 -3.83 16.34 -2.00
CA SER A 340 -4.14 15.00 -1.48
C SER A 340 -3.18 14.66 -0.33
N VAL A 341 -3.76 14.34 0.83
CA VAL A 341 -3.06 13.93 2.05
C VAL A 341 -2.65 12.46 1.93
N ALA A 342 -1.34 12.16 1.99
CA ALA A 342 -0.83 10.80 2.13
C ALA A 342 -0.25 10.62 3.54
N SER A 343 -0.88 9.75 4.31
CA SER A 343 -0.43 9.28 5.62
C SER A 343 0.58 8.15 5.41
N VAL A 344 1.77 8.26 6.01
CA VAL A 344 2.81 7.22 5.99
C VAL A 344 3.05 6.75 7.42
N GLN A 345 2.62 5.52 7.71
CA GLN A 345 2.98 4.78 8.93
C GLN A 345 4.34 4.09 8.72
N SER A 346 5.25 4.34 9.65
CA SER A 346 6.56 3.72 9.79
C SER A 346 6.43 2.27 10.27
N VAL A 347 7.05 1.33 9.55
CA VAL A 347 7.16 -0.08 9.96
C VAL A 347 8.60 -0.33 10.39
N SER A 348 8.79 -0.58 11.69
CA SER A 348 10.03 -1.10 12.27
C SER A 348 10.06 -2.62 12.08
N THR A 349 10.98 -3.12 11.25
CA THR A 349 11.28 -4.55 11.13
C THR A 349 12.38 -4.95 12.10
N SER A 350 12.03 -5.62 13.18
CA SER A 350 12.96 -6.37 14.04
C SER A 350 13.16 -7.78 13.48
N TYR A 351 14.40 -8.07 13.08
CA TYR A 351 14.85 -9.34 12.54
C TYR A 351 15.36 -10.23 13.67
N THR A 352 14.58 -11.22 14.09
CA THR A 352 15.04 -12.28 15.01
C THR A 352 15.44 -13.51 14.20
N GLY A 353 16.76 -13.75 14.12
CA GLY A 353 17.33 -14.97 13.55
C GLY A 353 17.05 -16.17 14.45
N SER A 354 16.41 -17.19 13.89
CA SER A 354 16.24 -18.50 14.53
C SER A 354 17.23 -19.49 13.93
N SER A 355 18.21 -19.85 14.75
CA SER A 355 19.22 -20.89 14.49
C SER A 355 18.57 -22.27 14.68
N HIS A 356 18.54 -23.10 13.63
CA HIS A 356 18.14 -24.49 13.75
C HIS A 356 19.37 -25.41 13.79
N HIS A 357 19.59 -25.97 14.97
CA HIS A 357 20.45 -27.13 15.23
C HIS A 357 20.00 -28.34 14.39
N PHE A 358 20.94 -28.93 13.64
CA PHE A 358 20.77 -30.22 12.99
C PHE A 358 21.33 -31.32 13.89
N MET A 359 20.47 -32.20 14.40
CA MET A 359 20.91 -33.38 15.16
C MET A 359 21.39 -34.47 14.19
N SER A 360 22.61 -34.93 14.47
CA SER A 360 23.25 -36.12 13.92
C SER A 360 22.60 -37.39 14.47
N THR A 361 22.37 -38.39 13.61
CA THR A 361 22.10 -39.78 14.02
C THR A 361 23.05 -40.71 13.28
N GLN A 362 23.87 -41.42 14.08
CA GLN A 362 24.76 -42.50 13.69
C GLN A 362 24.06 -43.87 13.85
N GLY A 363 24.48 -44.85 13.03
CA GLY A 363 24.22 -46.29 13.15
C GLY A 363 24.31 -46.96 11.76
N ALA A 364 25.47 -47.44 11.31
CA ALA A 364 26.04 -48.80 11.51
C ALA A 364 25.14 -49.92 10.94
N THR A 365 25.54 -50.93 10.16
CA THR A 365 26.80 -51.44 9.56
C THR A 365 26.37 -52.64 8.68
N ALA A 366 26.89 -52.80 7.46
CA ALA A 366 27.13 -54.12 6.83
C ALA A 366 27.98 -53.98 5.55
N ALA A 367 28.81 -54.98 5.29
CA ALA A 367 30.02 -54.98 4.48
C ALA A 367 29.86 -55.09 2.95
N ALA A 368 30.74 -54.35 2.23
CA ALA A 368 31.58 -54.66 1.04
C ALA A 368 30.99 -55.34 -0.25
N PRO A 369 31.60 -55.21 -1.46
CA PRO A 369 32.92 -54.61 -1.78
C PRO A 369 32.96 -53.55 -2.91
N GLU A 370 34.05 -52.79 -2.86
CA GLU A 370 34.79 -52.05 -3.91
C GLU A 370 34.17 -51.84 -5.31
N THR A 371 33.86 -50.58 -5.64
CA THR A 371 34.00 -50.04 -7.01
C THR A 371 34.41 -48.57 -7.01
N LEU A 372 35.72 -48.35 -7.10
CA LEU A 372 36.45 -47.47 -8.02
C LEU A 372 35.69 -46.37 -8.82
N PHE A 373 35.00 -45.41 -8.20
CA PHE A 373 34.71 -44.11 -8.86
C PHE A 373 34.60 -42.98 -7.82
N LYS A 374 35.70 -42.24 -7.64
CA LYS A 374 35.75 -40.99 -6.87
C LYS A 374 35.66 -39.81 -7.84
N ASP A 375 34.45 -39.43 -8.26
CA ASP A 375 34.20 -38.08 -8.79
C ASP A 375 32.72 -37.66 -8.57
N PRO A 376 32.45 -36.42 -8.09
CA PRO A 376 31.10 -36.01 -7.68
C PRO A 376 30.16 -35.59 -8.83
N ALA A 377 30.56 -35.72 -10.11
CA ALA A 377 29.76 -35.26 -11.25
C ALA A 377 28.77 -36.29 -11.84
N ALA A 378 28.83 -37.56 -11.44
CA ALA A 378 28.09 -38.64 -12.11
C ALA A 378 26.74 -39.03 -11.46
N ARG A 379 26.33 -38.42 -10.34
CA ARG A 379 25.12 -38.84 -9.59
C ARG A 379 23.77 -38.49 -10.24
N ASN A 380 23.73 -37.79 -11.36
CA ASN A 380 22.47 -37.35 -11.99
C ASN A 380 22.11 -38.06 -13.32
N LEU A 381 22.87 -39.06 -13.77
CA LEU A 381 22.60 -39.73 -15.05
C LEU A 381 21.90 -41.08 -14.91
N THR A 382 21.83 -41.66 -13.71
CA THR A 382 21.20 -42.97 -13.46
C THR A 382 19.72 -43.04 -13.85
N PRO A 383 18.87 -42.00 -13.66
CA PRO A 383 17.47 -42.08 -14.07
C PRO A 383 17.28 -42.11 -15.60
N LEU A 384 18.24 -41.55 -16.35
CA LEU A 384 18.13 -41.37 -17.81
C LEU A 384 18.47 -42.67 -18.56
N PHE A 385 19.39 -43.49 -18.02
CA PHE A 385 19.69 -44.82 -18.57
C PHE A 385 18.63 -45.87 -18.21
N GLN A 386 17.96 -45.74 -17.06
CA GLN A 386 16.89 -46.67 -16.68
C GLN A 386 15.62 -46.49 -17.54
N ALA A 387 15.39 -45.31 -18.11
CA ALA A 387 14.30 -45.05 -19.05
C ALA A 387 14.57 -45.58 -20.48
N MET A 388 15.83 -45.75 -20.88
CA MET A 388 16.19 -46.26 -22.21
C MET A 388 16.27 -47.80 -22.26
N ALA A 389 16.38 -48.48 -21.12
CA ALA A 389 16.40 -49.95 -21.05
C ALA A 389 14.98 -50.59 -21.00
N GLN A 390 13.92 -49.78 -21.07
CA GLN A 390 12.52 -50.22 -21.10
C GLN A 390 11.83 -50.01 -22.47
N GLN A 391 12.61 -49.73 -23.50
CA GLN A 391 12.24 -49.86 -24.92
C GLN A 391 13.07 -50.98 -25.53
#